data_AF-I4VHX2-F1
#
_entry.id   AF-I4VHX2-F1
#
_cell.length_a   1.000
_cell.length_b   1.000
_cell.length_c   1.000
_cell.angle_alpha   90.00
_cell.angle_beta   90.00
_cell.angle_gamma   90.00
#
_symmetry.space_group_name_H-M   'P 1'
#
loop_
_entity.id
_entity.type
_entity.pdbx_description
1 polymer ?
#
loop_
_entity_poly.entity_id
_entity_poly.type
_entity_poly.pdbx_seq_one_letter_code
_entity_poly.pdbx_strand_id
1 'polypeptide(L)'
;MSIRIEVFSTSGCSHCERSRDSLKAIAQAFAQRVTWRDVNLLDELDYAVRLGVLTPPSMAIDGELVFPKLPSAAQLHDELARRLERERM
;
A
#
# COMPACT_ATOMS: atom_id res chain seq x y z
N MET A 1 -1.56 -6.63 15.89
CA MET A 1 -1.18 -7.50 14.77
C MET A 1 -0.19 -6.70 13.91
N SER A 2 0.24 -7.16 12.74
CA SER A 2 0.99 -6.29 11.81
C SER A 2 0.08 -5.90 10.65
N ILE A 3 0.06 -4.61 10.33
CA ILE A 3 -0.68 -4.05 9.20
C ILE A 3 0.00 -4.52 7.92
N ARG A 4 -0.76 -5.05 6.96
CA ARG A 4 -0.23 -5.51 5.67
C ARG A 4 -0.54 -4.52 4.57
N ILE A 5 0.48 -3.81 4.11
CA ILE A 5 0.38 -2.90 2.98
C ILE A 5 0.70 -3.66 1.70
N GLU A 6 -0.20 -3.60 0.73
CA GLU A 6 -0.06 -4.22 -0.58
C GLU A 6 -0.18 -3.14 -1.66
N VAL A 7 0.90 -2.92 -2.41
CA VAL A 7 0.93 -1.91 -3.47
C VAL A 7 0.79 -2.58 -4.82
N PHE A 8 -0.30 -2.28 -5.52
CA PHE A 8 -0.58 -2.77 -6.86
C PHE A 8 0.05 -1.84 -7.89
N SER A 9 0.99 -2.37 -8.65
CA SER A 9 1.66 -1.64 -9.72
C SER A 9 1.80 -2.51 -10.96
N THR A 10 1.96 -1.86 -12.11
CA THR A 10 2.32 -2.52 -13.37
C THR A 10 3.76 -2.16 -13.68
N SER A 11 4.57 -3.15 -14.09
CA SER A 11 5.93 -2.93 -14.56
C SER A 11 5.94 -1.97 -15.77
N GLY A 12 6.93 -1.07 -15.85
CA GLY A 12 7.13 -0.17 -16.99
C GLY A 12 6.88 1.32 -16.75
N CYS A 13 6.58 1.76 -15.52
CA CYS A 13 6.43 3.19 -15.21
C CYS A 13 7.48 3.68 -14.21
N SER A 14 8.59 4.24 -14.72
CA SER A 14 9.69 4.80 -13.91
C SER A 14 9.27 5.94 -12.97
N HIS A 15 8.16 6.62 -13.26
CA HIS A 15 7.58 7.62 -12.36
C HIS A 15 6.93 6.97 -11.12
N CYS A 16 6.31 5.80 -11.27
CA CYS A 16 5.65 5.10 -10.17
C CYS A 16 6.67 4.53 -9.17
N GLU A 17 7.88 4.18 -9.63
CA GLU A 17 8.94 3.65 -8.78
C GLU A 17 9.39 4.66 -7.71
N ARG A 18 9.64 5.92 -8.10
CA ARG A 18 10.09 6.96 -7.14
C ARG A 18 9.07 7.26 -6.05
N SER A 19 7.79 7.37 -6.41
CA SER A 19 6.73 7.60 -5.43
C SER A 19 6.57 6.40 -4.49
N ARG A 20 6.77 5.18 -5.01
CA ARG A 20 6.72 3.95 -4.23
C ARG A 20 7.87 3.86 -3.22
N ASP A 21 9.09 4.21 -3.61
CA ASP A 21 10.25 4.21 -2.72
C ASP A 21 10.05 5.13 -1.51
N SER A 22 9.49 6.31 -1.74
CA SER A 22 9.17 7.27 -0.66
C SER A 22 8.16 6.69 0.33
N LEU A 23 7.13 5.98 -0.17
CA LEU A 23 6.12 5.34 0.67
C LEU A 23 6.66 4.12 1.42
N LYS A 24 7.54 3.36 0.78
CA LYS A 24 8.23 2.24 1.41
C LYS A 24 9.10 2.69 2.57
N ALA A 25 9.78 3.84 2.44
CA ALA A 25 10.54 4.44 3.54
C ALA A 25 9.65 4.81 4.73
N ILE A 26 8.44 5.33 4.47
CA ILE A 26 7.45 5.59 5.53
C ILE A 26 7.02 4.28 6.20
N ALA A 27 6.66 3.25 5.44
CA ALA A 27 6.28 1.96 6.00
C ALA A 27 7.41 1.32 6.83
N GLN A 28 8.66 1.46 6.37
CA GLN A 28 9.84 1.01 7.11
C GLN A 28 10.02 1.74 8.45
N ALA A 29 9.58 2.99 8.59
CA ALA A 29 9.58 3.68 9.88
C ALA A 29 8.68 2.98 10.92
N PHE A 30 7.66 2.26 10.46
CA PHE A 30 6.76 1.47 11.31
C PHE A 30 7.17 0.00 11.44
N ALA A 31 8.21 -0.43 10.69
CA ALA A 31 8.92 -1.72 10.73
C ALA A 31 8.12 -2.91 11.29
N GLN A 32 8.25 -3.17 12.60
CA GLN A 32 7.71 -4.37 13.24
C GLN A 32 6.18 -4.45 13.25
N ARG A 33 5.48 -3.34 13.00
CA ARG A 33 4.02 -3.29 12.99
C ARG A 33 3.44 -3.20 11.58
N VAL A 34 4.27 -3.10 10.55
CA VAL A 34 3.83 -2.92 9.16
C VAL A 34 4.64 -3.82 8.23
N THR A 35 3.94 -4.61 7.42
CA THR A 35 4.52 -5.42 6.35
C THR A 35 4.23 -4.77 5.01
N TRP A 36 5.24 -4.76 4.13
CA TRP A 36 5.12 -4.17 2.79
C TRP A 36 5.25 -5.26 1.74
N ARG A 37 4.27 -5.33 0.84
CA ARG A 37 4.24 -6.27 -0.28
C ARG A 37 4.02 -5.50 -1.58
N ASP A 38 4.95 -5.65 -2.51
CA ASP A 38 4.79 -5.17 -3.87
C ASP A 38 4.03 -6.25 -4.67
N VAL A 39 2.85 -5.91 -5.17
CA VAL A 39 2.00 -6.79 -5.95
C VAL A 39 2.01 -6.31 -7.40
N ASN A 40 2.45 -7.17 -8.30
CA ASN A 40 2.34 -6.91 -9.73
C ASN A 40 0.90 -7.18 -10.17
N LEU A 41 0.21 -6.14 -10.64
CA LEU A 41 -1.17 -6.23 -11.11
C LEU A 41 -1.31 -7.25 -12.24
N LEU A 42 -0.29 -7.41 -13.09
CA LEU A 42 -0.32 -8.36 -14.20
C LEU A 42 -0.20 -9.82 -13.72
N ASP A 43 0.52 -10.05 -12.61
CA ASP A 43 0.71 -11.40 -12.05
C ASP A 43 -0.49 -11.81 -11.17
N GLU A 44 -1.11 -10.86 -10.47
CA GLU A 44 -2.22 -11.07 -9.53
C GLU A 44 -3.48 -10.28 -9.92
N LEU A 45 -3.88 -10.34 -11.21
CA LEU A 45 -5.01 -9.58 -11.75
C LEU A 45 -6.34 -9.93 -11.06
N ASP A 46 -6.63 -11.22 -10.87
CA ASP A 46 -7.86 -11.68 -10.22
C ASP A 46 -7.99 -11.17 -8.78
N TYR A 47 -6.87 -11.11 -8.05
CA TYR A 47 -6.83 -10.58 -6.70
C TYR A 47 -7.13 -9.07 -6.69
N ALA A 48 -6.52 -8.33 -7.61
CA ALA A 48 -6.74 -6.89 -7.72
C ALA A 48 -8.18 -6.55 -8.10
N VAL A 49 -8.79 -7.29 -9.04
CA VAL A 49 -10.20 -7.12 -9.41
C VAL A 49 -11.12 -7.41 -8.23
N ARG A 50 -10.85 -8.47 -7.46
CA ARG A 50 -11.61 -8.78 -6.24
C ARG A 50 -11.55 -7.66 -5.19
N LEU A 51 -10.42 -6.97 -5.09
CA LEU A 51 -10.24 -5.82 -4.21
C LEU A 51 -10.88 -4.53 -4.76
N GLY A 52 -11.34 -4.53 -6.01
CA GLY A 52 -11.89 -3.34 -6.67
C GLY A 52 -10.82 -2.41 -7.24
N VAL A 53 -9.60 -2.91 -7.47
CA VAL A 53 -8.54 -2.14 -8.13
C VAL A 53 -8.91 -1.91 -9.59
N LEU A 54 -9.23 -0.67 -9.93
CA LEU A 54 -9.58 -0.26 -11.30
C LEU A 54 -8.37 0.27 -12.07
N THR A 55 -7.49 1.03 -11.39
CA THR A 55 -6.36 1.71 -12.02
C THR A 55 -5.11 1.63 -11.16
N PRO A 56 -3.99 1.06 -11.65
CA PRO A 56 -2.70 1.19 -10.99
C PRO A 56 -2.08 2.58 -11.22
N PRO A 57 -1.21 3.07 -10.32
CA PRO A 57 -0.83 2.45 -9.04
C PRO A 57 -1.88 2.68 -7.94
N SER A 58 -2.21 1.62 -7.20
CA SER A 58 -3.15 1.65 -6.06
C SER A 58 -2.57 0.92 -4.85
N MET A 59 -3.16 1.14 -3.67
CA MET A 59 -2.66 0.58 -2.41
C MET A 59 -3.81 0.02 -1.58
N ALA A 60 -3.69 -1.25 -1.23
CA ALA A 60 -4.53 -1.94 -0.27
C ALA A 60 -3.83 -2.07 1.08
N ILE A 61 -4.60 -2.09 2.14
CA ILE A 61 -4.14 -2.31 3.51
C ILE A 61 -5.02 -3.37 4.14
N ASP A 62 -4.40 -4.42 4.68
CA ASP A 62 -5.05 -5.58 5.30
C ASP A 62 -5.99 -6.34 4.36
N GLY A 63 -5.70 -6.32 3.05
CA GLY A 63 -6.55 -6.94 2.04
C GLY A 63 -7.82 -6.12 1.73
N GLU A 64 -7.83 -4.82 2.01
CA GLU A 64 -8.87 -3.89 1.60
C GLU A 64 -8.28 -2.74 0.78
N LEU A 65 -8.93 -2.36 -0.32
CA LEU A 65 -8.51 -1.22 -1.12
C LEU A 65 -8.80 0.09 -0.37
N VAL A 66 -7.80 0.62 0.32
CA VAL A 66 -7.90 1.89 1.05
C VAL A 66 -7.66 3.07 0.12
N PHE A 67 -6.68 2.94 -0.77
CA PHE A 67 -6.25 4.00 -1.66
C PHE A 67 -6.35 3.54 -3.12
N PRO A 68 -7.41 3.93 -3.85
CA PRO A 68 -7.55 3.59 -5.27
C PRO A 68 -6.50 4.27 -6.17
N LYS A 69 -5.76 5.24 -5.63
CA LYS A 69 -4.60 5.89 -6.25
C LYS A 69 -3.49 6.00 -5.21
N LEU A 70 -2.23 6.01 -5.66
CA LEU A 70 -1.09 6.12 -4.77
C LEU A 70 -1.19 7.36 -3.85
N PRO A 71 -1.21 7.19 -2.51
CA PRO A 71 -1.28 8.31 -1.57
C PRO A 71 0.04 9.07 -1.49
N SER A 72 0.02 10.27 -0.90
CA SER A 72 1.25 10.94 -0.47
C SER A 72 1.84 10.28 0.77
N ALA A 73 3.13 10.54 1.03
CA ALA A 73 3.82 10.06 2.23
C ALA A 73 3.10 10.44 3.54
N ALA A 74 2.56 11.66 3.61
CA ALA A 74 1.80 12.13 4.76
C ALA A 74 0.48 11.37 4.93
N GLN A 75 -0.27 11.16 3.84
CA GLN A 75 -1.53 10.42 3.87
C GLN A 75 -1.34 8.97 4.31
N LEU A 76 -0.28 8.32 3.83
CA LEU A 76 0.06 6.96 4.27
C LEU A 76 0.42 6.95 5.75
N HIS A 77 1.28 7.88 6.19
CA HIS A 77 1.70 7.97 7.59
C HIS A 77 0.51 8.13 8.54
N ASP A 78 -0.40 9.06 8.24
CA ASP A 78 -1.55 9.35 9.09
C ASP A 78 -2.51 8.16 9.17
N GLU A 79 -2.76 7.46 8.06
CA GLU A 79 -3.62 6.28 8.08
C GLU A 79 -2.98 5.12 8.85
N LEU A 80 -1.67 4.91 8.72
CA LEU A 80 -0.96 3.90 9.51
C LEU A 80 -0.96 4.25 10.99
N ALA A 81 -0.67 5.49 11.36
CA ALA A 81 -0.73 5.95 12.75
C ALA A 81 -2.13 5.71 13.34
N ARG A 82 -3.18 6.10 12.62
CA ARG A 82 -4.58 5.90 13.02
C ARG A 82 -4.94 4.44 13.23
N ARG A 83 -4.48 3.53 12.36
CA ARG A 83 -4.69 2.08 12.50
C ARG A 83 -3.92 1.51 13.69
N LEU A 84 -2.66 1.91 13.86
CA LEU A 84 -1.80 1.46 14.96
C LEU A 84 -2.26 1.95 16.33
N GLU A 85 -2.91 3.10 16.40
CA GLU A 85 -3.61 3.62 17.58
C GLU A 85 -4.85 2.79 17.92
N ARG A 86 -5.66 2.45 16.91
CA ARG A 86 -6.84 1.57 17.10
C ARG A 86 -6.47 0.17 17.60
N GLU A 87 -5.33 -0.37 17.17
CA GLU A 87 -4.83 -1.66 17.70
C GLU A 87 -4.31 -1.58 19.14
N ARG A 88 -4.02 -0.39 19.65
CA ARG A 88 -3.49 -0.18 21.01
C ARG A 88 -4.58 0.02 22.06
N MET A 89 -5.82 0.28 21.65
CA MET A 89 -7.01 0.36 22.52
C MET A 89 -7.65 -1.02 22.66
#